data_AF-A0A6N8XB07-F1
#
_entry.id   AF-A0A6N8XB07-F1
#
_cell.length_a   1.000
_cell.length_b   1.000
_cell.length_c   1.000
_cell.angle_alpha   90.00
_cell.angle_beta   90.00
_cell.angle_gamma   90.00
#
_symmetry.space_group_name_H-M   'P 1'
#
loop_
_entity.id
_entity.type
_entity.pdbx_description
1 polymer ?
#
loop_
_entity_poly.entity_id
_entity_poly.type
_entity_poly.pdbx_seq_one_letter_code
_entity_poly.pdbx_strand_id
1 'polypeptide(L)'
;MRVSNSDGSVDLAKVDGAWQLPGGVPASEFKVDSVLEGFADAPGSWPVANTASTRERFEVTEDNHQRHVVVESGGDVLADIYLGTSPGHRKTHARRAGEDEIYAIGFSNYEAGVKAADWIDRSLLRPKGDVTALRRLPGDPVPTPAEPDPQSDDDPADEEAPAEGVAGFELSKGEEGGWVSADGTELDQGKTSTFAGRFTGLSVTGVSQATLPESATMTFAIADDDGEHTLTVFALEDGEKFVAVSDRVPGAYELSKYIAEQMNKPL
;
A
#
# COMPACT_ATOMS: atom_id res chain seq x y z
N MET A 1 10.08 -7.84 14.39
CA MET A 1 9.20 -8.97 14.09
C MET A 1 9.52 -9.47 12.70
N ARG A 2 9.79 -10.76 12.55
CA ARG A 2 9.99 -11.42 11.26
C ARG A 2 8.87 -12.41 11.02
N VAL A 3 8.37 -12.46 9.79
CA VAL A 3 7.43 -13.49 9.34
C VAL A 3 8.00 -14.16 8.11
N SER A 4 8.09 -15.48 8.12
CA SER A 4 8.69 -16.27 7.03
C SER A 4 7.92 -17.55 6.72
N ASN A 5 8.15 -18.08 5.52
CA ASN A 5 7.79 -19.42 5.10
C ASN A 5 8.78 -19.90 4.01
N SER A 6 8.46 -20.99 3.31
CA SER A 6 9.26 -21.51 2.19
C SER A 6 9.41 -20.54 1.01
N ASP A 7 8.49 -19.59 0.84
CA ASP A 7 8.42 -18.72 -0.33
C ASP A 7 9.10 -17.37 -0.11
N GLY A 8 9.35 -16.99 1.15
CA GLY A 8 10.02 -15.73 1.48
C GLY A 8 9.87 -15.31 2.93
N SER A 9 10.29 -14.08 3.20
CA SER A 9 10.19 -13.47 4.52
C SER A 9 10.02 -11.96 4.44
N VAL A 10 9.43 -11.39 5.48
CA VAL A 10 9.34 -9.96 5.71
C VAL A 10 9.77 -9.64 7.13
N ASP A 11 10.58 -8.60 7.26
CA ASP A 11 11.04 -8.05 8.54
C ASP A 11 10.33 -6.72 8.80
N LEU A 12 9.82 -6.56 10.01
CA LEU A 12 9.23 -5.32 10.50
C LEU A 12 10.00 -4.88 11.76
N ALA A 13 10.33 -3.61 11.83
CA ALA A 13 11.01 -3.01 12.97
C ALA A 13 10.16 -1.89 13.57
N LYS A 14 10.15 -1.75 14.88
CA LYS A 14 9.55 -0.60 15.55
C LYS A 14 10.64 0.46 15.78
N VAL A 15 10.58 1.55 15.03
CA VAL A 15 11.56 2.66 15.07
C VAL A 15 10.82 3.92 15.48
N ASP A 16 11.34 4.63 16.49
CA ASP A 16 10.73 5.84 17.06
C ASP A 16 9.24 5.68 17.42
N GLY A 17 8.87 4.48 17.87
CA GLY A 17 7.50 4.15 18.26
C GLY A 17 6.57 3.71 17.13
N ALA A 18 7.04 3.68 15.87
CA ALA A 18 6.27 3.27 14.70
C ALA A 18 6.84 2.02 14.02
N TRP A 19 5.96 1.10 13.60
CA TRP A 19 6.30 -0.06 12.81
C TRP A 19 6.64 0.33 11.37
N GLN A 20 7.77 -0.17 10.90
CA GLN A 20 8.31 0.09 9.58
C GLN A 20 8.74 -1.22 8.92
N LEU A 21 8.51 -1.28 7.62
CA LEU A 21 9.11 -2.24 6.70
C LEU A 21 10.54 -1.80 6.34
N PRO A 22 11.34 -2.66 5.67
CA PRO A 22 12.68 -2.30 5.23
C PRO A 22 12.65 -1.04 4.34
N GLY A 23 13.65 -0.18 4.49
CA GLY A 23 13.71 1.11 3.80
C GLY A 23 12.88 2.21 4.46
N GLY A 24 12.34 1.99 5.66
CA GLY A 24 11.61 3.00 6.44
C GLY A 24 10.15 3.19 6.02
N VAL A 25 9.59 2.25 5.24
CA VAL A 25 8.21 2.32 4.76
C VAL A 25 7.25 2.09 5.93
N PRO A 26 6.27 2.97 6.18
CA PRO A 26 5.29 2.77 7.25
C PRO A 26 4.51 1.45 7.10
N ALA A 27 4.50 0.65 8.16
CA ALA A 27 3.63 -0.51 8.28
C ALA A 27 2.33 -0.13 8.99
N SER A 28 1.28 -0.90 8.76
CA SER A 28 0.01 -0.73 9.46
C SER A 28 0.13 -1.13 10.93
N GLU A 29 0.17 -0.15 11.83
CA GLU A 29 0.15 -0.34 13.29
C GLU A 29 -0.95 -1.30 13.70
N PHE A 30 -2.19 -1.00 13.29
CA PHE A 30 -3.37 -1.80 13.60
C PHE A 30 -3.19 -3.27 13.22
N LYS A 31 -2.61 -3.54 12.04
CA LYS A 31 -2.38 -4.92 11.59
C LYS A 31 -1.32 -5.61 12.45
N VAL A 32 -0.20 -4.95 12.69
CA VAL A 32 0.90 -5.53 13.49
C VAL A 32 0.41 -5.82 14.91
N ASP A 33 -0.27 -4.86 15.54
CA ASP A 33 -0.82 -5.02 16.88
C ASP A 33 -1.86 -6.15 16.93
N SER A 34 -2.77 -6.22 15.94
CA SER A 34 -3.75 -7.32 15.85
C SER A 34 -3.09 -8.71 15.79
N VAL A 35 -1.97 -8.83 15.04
CA VAL A 35 -1.22 -10.09 14.95
C VAL A 35 -0.54 -10.43 16.28
N LEU A 36 0.09 -9.44 16.92
CA LEU A 36 0.76 -9.64 18.21
C LEU A 36 -0.24 -9.99 19.33
N GLU A 37 -1.41 -9.35 19.37
CA GLU A 37 -2.50 -9.66 20.28
C GLU A 37 -3.01 -11.09 20.06
N GLY A 38 -3.20 -11.51 18.81
CA GLY A 38 -3.62 -12.87 18.47
C GLY A 38 -2.68 -13.96 19.01
N PHE A 39 -1.38 -13.68 19.15
CA PHE A 39 -0.42 -14.58 19.79
C PHE A 39 -0.43 -14.49 21.32
N ALA A 40 -0.65 -13.30 21.87
CA ALA A 40 -0.70 -13.07 23.32
C ALA A 40 -1.91 -13.77 23.99
N ASP A 41 -3.02 -13.92 23.29
CA ASP A 41 -4.24 -14.57 23.81
C ASP A 41 -4.16 -16.11 23.85
N ALA A 42 -3.22 -16.71 23.11
CA ALA A 42 -3.09 -18.16 22.97
C ALA A 42 -2.95 -18.95 24.31
N PRO A 43 -2.14 -18.51 25.29
CA PRO A 43 -1.92 -19.24 26.54
C PRO A 43 -3.16 -19.37 27.44
N GLY A 44 -4.23 -18.60 27.18
CA GLY A 44 -5.50 -18.73 27.90
C GLY A 44 -6.31 -19.99 27.54
N SER A 45 -5.85 -20.77 26.55
CA SER A 45 -6.53 -21.95 26.03
C SER A 45 -5.81 -23.25 26.41
N TRP A 46 -6.54 -24.36 26.51
CA TRP A 46 -5.94 -25.68 26.69
C TRP A 46 -5.25 -26.14 25.40
N PRO A 47 -4.06 -26.77 25.49
CA PRO A 47 -3.42 -27.33 24.30
C PRO A 47 -4.28 -28.42 23.70
N VAL A 48 -4.37 -28.43 22.36
CA VAL A 48 -5.15 -29.41 21.60
C VAL A 48 -4.36 -30.69 21.31
N ALA A 49 -3.03 -30.63 21.40
CA ALA A 49 -2.12 -31.76 21.24
C ALA A 49 -0.72 -31.41 21.77
N ASN A 50 0.13 -32.42 21.97
CA ASN A 50 1.50 -32.25 22.47
C ASN A 50 2.48 -33.37 22.07
N THR A 51 2.22 -34.10 20.98
CA THR A 51 3.08 -35.21 20.55
C THR A 51 3.83 -34.88 19.27
N ALA A 52 5.03 -35.42 19.09
CA ALA A 52 5.84 -35.24 17.88
C ALA A 52 5.07 -35.60 16.59
N SER A 53 4.31 -36.70 16.59
CA SER A 53 3.49 -37.10 15.44
C SER A 53 2.40 -36.09 15.09
N THR A 54 1.83 -35.42 16.10
CA THR A 54 0.81 -34.39 15.88
C THR A 54 1.44 -33.08 15.42
N ARG A 55 2.66 -32.75 15.86
CA ARG A 55 3.41 -31.59 15.36
C ARG A 55 3.64 -31.67 13.85
N GLU A 56 4.04 -32.84 13.37
CA GLU A 56 4.23 -33.10 11.93
C GLU A 56 2.90 -32.99 11.18
N ARG A 57 1.86 -33.66 11.68
CA ARG A 57 0.52 -33.64 11.05
C ARG A 57 -0.07 -32.23 10.98
N PHE A 58 0.18 -31.41 11.98
CA PHE A 58 -0.35 -30.04 12.04
C PHE A 58 0.55 -29.02 11.38
N GLU A 59 1.72 -29.41 10.85
CA GLU A 59 2.67 -28.51 10.19
C GLU A 59 3.11 -27.39 11.15
N VAL A 60 3.58 -27.75 12.33
CA VAL A 60 4.11 -26.81 13.33
C VAL A 60 5.53 -27.17 13.76
N THR A 61 6.27 -27.90 12.93
CA THR A 61 7.68 -28.23 13.18
C THR A 61 8.58 -27.16 12.58
N GLU A 62 9.87 -27.20 12.94
CA GLU A 62 10.87 -26.30 12.35
C GLU A 62 10.97 -26.50 10.84
N ASP A 63 10.98 -27.75 10.38
CA ASP A 63 11.12 -28.10 8.96
C ASP A 63 9.79 -28.08 8.18
N ASN A 64 8.66 -28.19 8.88
CA ASN A 64 7.33 -28.25 8.27
C ASN A 64 6.37 -27.31 9.01
N HIS A 65 6.26 -26.09 8.48
CA HIS A 65 5.34 -25.06 8.95
C HIS A 65 4.79 -24.21 7.80
N GLN A 66 3.62 -23.61 8.01
CA GLN A 66 3.02 -22.67 7.05
C GLN A 66 3.51 -21.24 7.24
N ARG A 67 3.73 -20.82 8.50
CA ARG A 67 4.43 -19.57 8.84
C ARG A 67 5.32 -19.79 10.05
N HIS A 68 6.43 -19.06 10.08
CA HIS A 68 7.28 -18.91 11.24
C HIS A 68 7.32 -17.44 11.61
N VAL A 69 6.99 -17.12 12.87
CA VAL A 69 6.96 -15.76 13.38
C VAL A 69 7.92 -15.62 14.53
N VAL A 70 8.86 -14.70 14.40
CA VAL A 70 9.84 -14.38 15.43
C VAL A 70 9.68 -12.92 15.84
N VAL A 71 9.49 -12.67 17.13
CA VAL A 71 9.40 -11.32 17.71
C VAL A 71 10.56 -11.14 18.67
N GLU A 72 11.34 -10.09 18.44
CA GLU A 72 12.53 -9.78 19.23
C GLU A 72 12.45 -8.34 19.74
N SER A 73 13.03 -8.10 20.91
CA SER A 73 13.22 -6.77 21.48
C SER A 73 14.52 -6.71 22.25
N GLY A 74 15.37 -5.73 21.97
CA GLY A 74 16.65 -5.56 22.69
C GLY A 74 17.63 -6.74 22.56
N GLY A 75 17.46 -7.61 21.55
CA GLY A 75 18.22 -8.85 21.37
C GLY A 75 17.61 -10.08 22.03
N ASP A 76 16.54 -9.93 22.80
CA ASP A 76 15.80 -11.04 23.40
C ASP A 76 14.66 -11.50 22.49
N VAL A 77 14.55 -12.80 22.28
CA VAL A 77 13.42 -13.42 21.57
C VAL A 77 12.21 -13.44 22.52
N LEU A 78 11.21 -12.62 22.24
CA LEU A 78 9.97 -12.53 23.00
C LEU A 78 8.95 -13.60 22.57
N ALA A 79 8.96 -13.96 21.29
CA ALA A 79 8.12 -15.01 20.74
C ALA A 79 8.81 -15.68 19.55
N ASP A 80 8.70 -17.00 19.48
CA ASP A 80 9.14 -17.83 18.36
C ASP A 80 8.05 -18.88 18.13
N ILE A 81 7.25 -18.70 17.08
CA ILE A 81 5.99 -19.41 16.89
C ILE A 81 5.94 -20.00 15.48
N TYR A 82 5.68 -21.32 15.42
CA TYR A 82 5.32 -22.02 14.20
C TYR A 82 3.80 -22.07 14.07
N LEU A 83 3.30 -21.63 12.92
CA LEU A 83 1.89 -21.67 12.55
C LEU A 83 1.69 -22.70 11.43
N GLY A 84 0.69 -23.54 11.61
CA GLY A 84 0.43 -24.68 10.74
C GLY A 84 -0.97 -24.70 10.17
N THR A 85 -1.48 -25.91 10.01
CA THR A 85 -2.81 -26.18 9.45
C THR A 85 -3.94 -25.48 10.21
N SER A 86 -5.07 -25.29 9.53
CA SER A 86 -6.27 -24.67 10.11
C SER A 86 -7.27 -25.73 10.58
N PRO A 87 -7.65 -25.76 11.88
CA PRO A 87 -8.70 -26.66 12.38
C PRO A 87 -10.12 -26.12 12.14
N GLY A 88 -10.29 -24.92 11.57
CA GLY A 88 -11.58 -24.30 11.34
C GLY A 88 -11.49 -22.83 10.96
N HIS A 89 -12.64 -22.22 10.67
CA HIS A 89 -12.69 -20.83 10.24
C HIS A 89 -12.03 -19.87 11.25
N ARG A 90 -11.06 -19.07 10.78
CA ARG A 90 -10.24 -18.15 11.59
C ARG A 90 -9.53 -18.82 12.77
N LYS A 91 -9.07 -20.05 12.54
CA LYS A 91 -8.23 -20.76 13.49
C LYS A 91 -6.99 -21.31 12.81
N THR A 92 -5.90 -21.35 13.56
CA THR A 92 -4.62 -21.90 13.14
C THR A 92 -4.04 -22.73 14.30
N HIS A 93 -3.39 -23.85 13.98
CA HIS A 93 -2.53 -24.53 14.94
C HIS A 93 -1.25 -23.74 15.15
N ALA A 94 -0.91 -23.45 16.40
CA ALA A 94 0.29 -22.71 16.77
C ALA A 94 1.10 -23.50 17.79
N ARG A 95 2.43 -23.47 17.66
CA ARG A 95 3.36 -24.05 18.62
C ARG A 95 4.53 -23.11 18.83
N ARG A 96 4.94 -22.90 20.09
CA ARG A 96 6.17 -22.17 20.40
C ARG A 96 7.39 -23.06 20.12
N ALA A 97 8.46 -22.49 19.57
CA ALA A 97 9.72 -23.19 19.45
C ALA A 97 10.22 -23.67 20.83
N GLY A 98 10.81 -24.87 20.86
CA GLY A 98 11.24 -25.52 22.11
C GLY A 98 10.15 -26.16 22.97
N GLU A 99 8.86 -25.91 22.69
CA GLU A 99 7.73 -26.49 23.44
C GLU A 99 7.04 -27.62 22.65
N ASP A 100 6.34 -28.51 23.37
CA ASP A 100 5.58 -29.61 22.76
C ASP A 100 4.12 -29.24 22.52
N GLU A 101 3.56 -28.36 23.34
CA GLU A 101 2.17 -27.93 23.35
C GLU A 101 1.76 -27.23 22.06
N ILE A 102 0.67 -27.72 21.46
CA ILE A 102 0.05 -27.14 20.27
C ILE A 102 -1.29 -26.55 20.67
N TYR A 103 -1.53 -25.31 20.27
CA TYR A 103 -2.75 -24.56 20.56
C TYR A 103 -3.55 -24.34 19.28
N ALA A 104 -4.86 -24.20 19.40
CA ALA A 104 -5.72 -23.70 18.32
C ALA A 104 -6.08 -22.25 18.62
N ILE A 105 -5.40 -21.32 17.96
CA ILE A 105 -5.54 -19.87 18.21
C ILE A 105 -6.55 -19.24 17.25
N GLY A 106 -7.21 -18.16 17.68
CA GLY A 106 -8.19 -17.39 16.88
C GLY A 106 -7.51 -16.51 15.84
N PHE A 107 -6.77 -17.11 14.92
CA PHE A 107 -5.88 -16.46 13.98
C PHE A 107 -5.96 -17.16 12.62
N SER A 108 -5.70 -16.42 11.53
CA SER A 108 -5.57 -17.01 10.19
C SER A 108 -4.17 -16.78 9.63
N ASN A 109 -3.54 -17.79 9.02
CA ASN A 109 -2.17 -17.66 8.47
C ASN A 109 -2.01 -16.53 7.44
N TYR A 110 -3.07 -16.11 6.76
CA TYR A 110 -3.06 -14.98 5.83
C TYR A 110 -2.84 -13.62 6.52
N GLU A 111 -3.12 -13.53 7.82
CA GLU A 111 -2.87 -12.32 8.61
C GLU A 111 -1.36 -12.13 8.82
N ALA A 112 -0.63 -13.23 9.03
CA ALA A 112 0.83 -13.31 9.01
C ALA A 112 1.38 -13.41 7.57
N GLY A 113 1.24 -12.34 6.81
CA GLY A 113 1.78 -12.24 5.45
C GLY A 113 3.31 -12.31 5.42
N VAL A 114 3.88 -12.89 4.35
CA VAL A 114 5.34 -12.96 4.13
C VAL A 114 5.83 -11.89 3.16
N LYS A 115 4.94 -11.03 2.65
CA LYS A 115 5.25 -9.96 1.70
C LYS A 115 5.07 -8.60 2.34
N ALA A 116 5.89 -7.63 1.96
CA ALA A 116 5.76 -6.24 2.42
C ALA A 116 4.36 -5.64 2.16
N ALA A 117 3.75 -5.95 1.01
CA ALA A 117 2.40 -5.52 0.63
C ALA A 117 1.29 -5.99 1.60
N ASP A 118 1.54 -7.05 2.38
CA ASP A 118 0.62 -7.51 3.38
C ASP A 118 0.62 -6.59 4.61
N TRP A 119 1.71 -5.87 4.87
CA TRP A 119 1.94 -5.12 6.10
C TRP A 119 1.95 -3.61 5.94
N ILE A 120 2.13 -3.11 4.71
CA ILE A 120 2.20 -1.68 4.43
C ILE A 120 0.96 -0.93 4.94
N ASP A 121 1.17 0.27 5.49
CA ASP A 121 0.06 1.18 5.74
C ASP A 121 -0.52 1.65 4.40
N ARG A 122 -1.64 1.05 4.00
CA ARG A 122 -2.29 1.37 2.73
C ARG A 122 -2.74 2.82 2.60
N SER A 123 -2.82 3.54 3.71
CA SER A 123 -3.23 4.94 3.76
C SER A 123 -2.08 5.94 3.69
N LEU A 124 -0.81 5.49 3.56
CA LEU A 124 0.37 6.34 3.72
C LEU A 124 0.42 7.56 2.77
N LEU A 125 -0.19 7.48 1.59
CA LEU A 125 -0.24 8.59 0.62
C LEU A 125 -1.49 9.47 0.74
N ARG A 126 -2.37 9.22 1.71
CA ARG A 126 -3.57 10.05 1.91
C ARG A 126 -3.20 11.41 2.48
N PRO A 127 -3.94 12.47 2.09
CA PRO A 127 -3.90 13.74 2.77
C PRO A 127 -4.20 13.59 4.27
N LYS A 128 -3.63 14.48 5.07
CA LYS A 128 -3.85 14.56 6.52
C LYS A 128 -5.01 15.50 6.79
N GLY A 129 -6.08 14.94 7.34
CA GLY A 129 -7.32 15.69 7.58
C GLY A 129 -8.04 16.07 6.30
N ASP A 130 -8.54 17.30 6.23
CA ASP A 130 -9.35 17.76 5.10
C ASP A 130 -8.47 18.30 3.97
N VAL A 131 -8.83 17.96 2.73
CA VAL A 131 -8.20 18.58 1.55
C VAL A 131 -8.76 19.98 1.38
N THR A 132 -7.88 20.98 1.40
CA THR A 132 -8.24 22.40 1.33
C THR A 132 -7.88 23.04 -0.02
N ALA A 133 -6.90 22.49 -0.74
CA ALA A 133 -6.62 22.87 -2.12
C ALA A 133 -6.05 21.70 -2.93
N LEU A 134 -6.31 21.72 -4.22
CA LEU A 134 -5.82 20.75 -5.20
C LEU A 134 -5.47 21.47 -6.49
N ARG A 135 -4.25 21.23 -6.97
CA ARG A 135 -3.80 21.74 -8.27
C ARG A 135 -3.20 20.62 -9.09
N ARG A 136 -3.72 20.42 -10.30
CA ARG A 136 -3.05 19.57 -11.29
C ARG A 136 -1.94 20.38 -11.93
N LEU A 137 -0.69 19.98 -11.66
CA LEU A 137 0.46 20.60 -12.29
C LEU A 137 0.49 20.19 -13.77
N PRO A 138 0.84 21.11 -14.70
CA PRO A 138 1.13 20.74 -16.07
C PRO A 138 2.23 19.66 -16.06
N GLY A 139 1.99 18.54 -16.72
CA GLY A 139 3.06 17.59 -17.02
C GLY A 139 3.99 18.21 -18.05
N ASP A 140 5.28 17.86 -18.02
CA ASP A 140 6.09 17.99 -19.23
C ASP A 140 5.33 17.28 -20.37
N PRO A 141 5.21 17.88 -21.57
CA PRO A 141 4.53 17.24 -22.67
C PRO A 141 5.12 15.84 -22.86
N VAL A 142 4.26 14.81 -22.93
CA VAL A 142 4.67 13.50 -23.44
C VAL A 142 5.43 13.79 -24.74
N PRO A 143 6.70 13.38 -24.91
CA PRO A 143 7.35 13.53 -26.20
C PRO A 143 6.45 12.79 -27.19
N THR A 144 5.88 13.55 -28.12
CA THR A 144 5.18 13.00 -29.28
C THR A 144 6.12 11.94 -29.87
N PRO A 145 5.64 10.72 -30.19
CA PRO A 145 6.44 9.78 -30.96
C PRO A 145 7.09 10.56 -32.10
N ALA A 146 8.41 10.44 -32.25
CA ALA A 146 9.16 11.17 -33.26
C ALA A 146 8.38 11.11 -34.58
N GLU A 147 8.25 12.27 -35.24
CA GLU A 147 7.54 12.41 -36.52
C GLU A 147 7.80 11.17 -37.39
N PRO A 148 6.76 10.55 -37.96
CA PRO A 148 6.94 9.35 -38.75
C PRO A 148 8.02 9.61 -39.80
N ASP A 149 8.95 8.66 -39.92
CA ASP A 149 10.02 8.71 -40.91
C ASP A 149 9.38 9.08 -42.26
N PRO A 150 9.78 10.17 -42.95
CA PRO A 150 9.11 10.68 -44.14
C PRO A 150 9.12 9.71 -45.35
N GLN A 151 9.49 8.45 -45.13
CA GLN A 151 9.49 7.34 -46.06
C GLN A 151 8.53 6.20 -45.68
N SER A 152 7.71 6.32 -44.62
CA SER A 152 6.66 5.34 -44.32
C SER A 152 5.40 5.60 -45.18
N ASP A 153 5.02 4.63 -46.01
CA ASP A 153 3.84 4.64 -46.89
C ASP A 153 2.51 4.29 -46.15
N ASP A 154 2.46 4.42 -44.82
CA ASP A 154 1.27 4.10 -44.04
C ASP A 154 0.21 5.22 -44.14
N ASP A 155 -1.06 4.81 -44.27
CA ASP A 155 -2.22 5.66 -44.52
C ASP A 155 -2.46 6.63 -43.33
N PRO A 156 -2.50 7.97 -43.52
CA PRO A 156 -2.57 8.95 -42.42
C PRO A 156 -3.94 8.99 -41.70
N ALA A 157 -4.79 7.99 -41.89
CA ALA A 157 -6.15 7.93 -41.34
C ALA A 157 -6.27 7.15 -40.02
N ASP A 158 -5.22 6.42 -39.61
CA ASP A 158 -5.14 5.76 -38.29
C ASP A 158 -4.23 6.53 -37.30
N GLU A 159 -4.05 7.84 -37.52
CA GLU A 159 -3.50 8.73 -36.49
C GLU A 159 -4.51 8.83 -35.33
N GLU A 160 -4.30 8.05 -34.26
CA GLU A 160 -4.89 8.36 -32.97
C GLU A 160 -4.51 9.80 -32.62
N ALA A 161 -5.54 10.64 -32.47
CA ALA A 161 -5.38 12.06 -32.16
C ALA A 161 -4.38 12.24 -31.00
N PRO A 162 -3.50 13.26 -31.06
CA PRO A 162 -2.58 13.53 -29.97
C PRO A 162 -3.38 13.62 -28.67
N ALA A 163 -2.98 12.85 -27.66
CA ALA A 163 -3.57 12.93 -26.34
C ALA A 163 -3.49 14.39 -25.88
N GLU A 164 -4.61 15.11 -25.94
CA GLU A 164 -4.68 16.49 -25.49
C GLU A 164 -4.17 16.52 -24.05
N GLY A 165 -3.05 17.23 -23.82
CA GLY A 165 -2.49 17.40 -22.50
C GLY A 165 -3.58 17.94 -21.59
N VAL A 166 -3.89 17.22 -20.51
CA VAL A 166 -4.97 17.63 -19.60
C VAL A 166 -4.61 18.99 -19.04
N ALA A 167 -5.39 20.03 -19.39
CA ALA A 167 -5.18 21.38 -18.90
C ALA A 167 -5.09 21.36 -17.37
N GLY A 168 -4.02 21.95 -16.83
CA GLY A 168 -3.88 22.12 -15.39
C GLY A 168 -5.07 22.88 -14.83
N PHE A 169 -5.54 22.47 -13.66
CA PHE A 169 -6.60 23.15 -12.93
C PHE A 169 -6.13 23.42 -11.51
N GLU A 170 -6.73 24.42 -10.88
CA GLU A 170 -6.51 24.74 -9.48
C GLU A 170 -7.85 25.03 -8.82
N LEU A 171 -8.09 24.37 -7.69
CA LEU A 171 -9.28 24.51 -6.88
C LEU A 171 -8.91 24.60 -5.40
N SER A 172 -9.61 25.44 -4.65
CA SER A 172 -9.35 25.66 -3.23
C SER A 172 -10.62 25.96 -2.45
N LYS A 173 -10.56 25.82 -1.13
CA LYS A 173 -11.61 26.25 -0.21
C LYS A 173 -11.55 27.77 -0.02
N GLY A 174 -12.61 28.48 -0.42
CA GLY A 174 -12.78 29.90 -0.16
C GLY A 174 -13.14 30.22 1.30
N GLU A 175 -13.32 31.50 1.62
CA GLU A 175 -13.55 31.99 3.00
C GLU A 175 -14.77 31.37 3.69
N GLU A 176 -15.81 31.02 2.92
CA GLU A 176 -17.03 30.38 3.42
C GLU A 176 -16.95 28.84 3.42
N GLY A 177 -15.79 28.26 3.07
CA GLY A 177 -15.58 26.81 3.00
C GLY A 177 -16.13 26.11 1.75
N GLY A 178 -16.63 26.88 0.77
CA GLY A 178 -17.00 26.40 -0.56
C GLY A 178 -15.77 26.26 -1.47
N TRP A 179 -15.82 25.30 -2.41
CA TRP A 179 -14.81 25.15 -3.45
C TRP A 179 -14.92 26.25 -4.51
N VAL A 180 -13.79 26.87 -4.83
CA VAL A 180 -13.65 27.90 -5.86
C VAL A 180 -12.47 27.57 -6.80
N SER A 181 -12.52 28.05 -8.03
CA SER A 181 -11.37 28.02 -8.96
C SER A 181 -10.33 29.07 -8.61
N ALA A 182 -9.19 29.07 -9.30
CA ALA A 182 -8.11 30.04 -9.13
C ALA A 182 -8.54 31.52 -9.26
N ASP A 183 -9.58 31.82 -10.04
CA ASP A 183 -10.13 33.17 -10.20
C ASP A 183 -11.20 33.53 -9.15
N GLY A 184 -11.49 32.63 -8.21
CA GLY A 184 -12.49 32.81 -7.16
C GLY A 184 -13.92 32.45 -7.57
N THR A 185 -14.14 31.90 -8.77
CA THR A 185 -15.47 31.47 -9.21
C THR A 185 -15.93 30.24 -8.43
N GLU A 186 -17.18 30.24 -7.95
CA GLU A 186 -17.77 29.10 -7.25
C GLU A 186 -17.89 27.88 -8.18
N LEU A 187 -17.43 26.73 -7.71
CA LEU A 187 -17.47 25.46 -8.44
C LEU A 187 -18.69 24.61 -8.04
N ASP A 188 -18.98 23.57 -8.81
CA ASP A 188 -19.94 22.54 -8.40
C ASP A 188 -19.41 21.83 -7.14
N GLN A 189 -20.02 22.12 -6.01
CA GLN A 189 -19.57 21.63 -4.70
C GLN A 189 -19.61 20.11 -4.58
N GLY A 190 -20.61 19.46 -5.20
CA GLY A 190 -20.79 18.02 -5.15
C GLY A 190 -19.74 17.29 -5.99
N LYS A 191 -19.52 17.74 -7.23
CA LYS A 191 -18.49 17.20 -8.12
C LYS A 191 -17.10 17.44 -7.58
N THR A 192 -16.83 18.66 -7.10
CA THR A 192 -15.50 19.02 -6.60
C THR A 192 -15.16 18.28 -5.31
N SER A 193 -16.11 18.14 -4.38
CA SER A 193 -15.90 17.33 -3.18
C SER A 193 -15.74 15.85 -3.50
N THR A 194 -16.46 15.33 -4.50
CA THR A 194 -16.27 13.96 -4.99
C THR A 194 -14.88 13.77 -5.58
N PHE A 195 -14.38 14.75 -6.34
CA PHE A 195 -13.03 14.74 -6.91
C PHE A 195 -11.97 14.77 -5.80
N ALA A 196 -12.06 15.72 -4.85
CA ALA A 196 -11.15 15.82 -3.71
C ALA A 196 -11.15 14.54 -2.85
N GLY A 197 -12.33 13.92 -2.68
CA GLY A 197 -12.49 12.65 -1.98
C GLY A 197 -11.73 11.47 -2.59
N ARG A 198 -11.28 11.55 -3.86
CA ARG A 198 -10.43 10.52 -4.47
C ARG A 198 -9.06 10.44 -3.80
N PHE A 199 -8.54 11.57 -3.30
CA PHE A 199 -7.25 11.64 -2.60
C PHE A 199 -7.37 11.15 -1.16
N THR A 200 -8.48 11.47 -0.47
CA THR A 200 -8.74 10.93 0.88
C THR A 200 -9.05 9.43 0.86
N GLY A 201 -9.54 8.90 -0.27
CA GLY A 201 -9.74 7.47 -0.50
C GLY A 201 -8.51 6.71 -0.99
N LEU A 202 -7.36 7.38 -1.19
CA LEU A 202 -6.19 6.80 -1.82
C LEU A 202 -5.72 5.56 -1.04
N SER A 203 -5.47 4.46 -1.75
CA SER A 203 -4.97 3.23 -1.15
C SER A 203 -3.83 2.67 -1.99
N VAL A 204 -2.67 2.53 -1.37
CA VAL A 204 -1.54 1.83 -2.00
C VAL A 204 -1.74 0.31 -1.90
N THR A 205 -1.21 -0.42 -2.87
CA THR A 205 -1.29 -1.89 -2.93
C THR A 205 0.05 -2.57 -2.62
N GLY A 206 1.15 -1.84 -2.65
CA GLY A 206 2.49 -2.39 -2.43
C GLY A 206 3.58 -1.33 -2.49
N VAL A 207 4.82 -1.75 -2.22
CA VAL A 207 6.04 -0.95 -2.43
C VAL A 207 6.60 -1.31 -3.80
N SER A 208 6.90 -0.31 -4.62
CA SER A 208 7.52 -0.51 -5.93
C SER A 208 9.02 -0.26 -5.86
N GLN A 209 9.79 -1.12 -6.53
CA GLN A 209 11.22 -0.94 -6.80
C GLN A 209 11.49 -0.69 -8.28
N ALA A 210 10.43 -0.47 -9.07
CA ALA A 210 10.57 -0.25 -10.50
C ALA A 210 11.27 1.09 -10.77
N THR A 211 12.10 1.12 -11.82
CA THR A 211 12.62 2.37 -12.37
C THR A 211 11.45 3.18 -12.91
N LEU A 212 11.28 4.39 -12.41
CA LEU A 212 10.22 5.29 -12.86
C LEU A 212 10.63 5.93 -14.19
N PRO A 213 9.69 6.10 -15.14
CA PRO A 213 9.96 6.83 -16.38
C PRO A 213 10.25 8.31 -16.09
N GLU A 214 10.92 8.98 -17.02
CA GLU A 214 11.23 10.42 -16.89
C GLU A 214 9.95 11.27 -16.87
N SER A 215 8.97 10.92 -17.71
CA SER A 215 7.69 11.62 -17.80
C SER A 215 6.67 11.03 -16.82
N ALA A 216 6.11 11.88 -15.97
CA ALA A 216 4.96 11.53 -15.14
C ALA A 216 3.65 11.53 -15.93
N THR A 217 2.71 10.66 -15.56
CA THR A 217 1.36 10.65 -16.13
C THR A 217 0.51 11.80 -15.58
N MET A 218 0.67 12.11 -14.30
CA MET A 218 0.01 13.23 -13.64
C MET A 218 0.75 13.62 -12.37
N THR A 219 0.72 14.91 -12.05
CA THR A 219 1.25 15.45 -10.80
C THR A 219 0.21 16.37 -10.17
N PHE A 220 -0.02 16.20 -8.87
CA PHE A 220 -0.91 17.03 -8.08
C PHE A 220 -0.14 17.70 -6.95
N ALA A 221 -0.35 18.99 -6.76
CA ALA A 221 -0.10 19.66 -5.48
C ALA A 221 -1.39 19.61 -4.65
N ILE A 222 -1.28 19.16 -3.40
CA ILE A 222 -2.40 18.89 -2.51
C ILE A 222 -2.13 19.62 -1.20
N ALA A 223 -3.01 20.54 -0.82
CA ALA A 223 -2.97 21.19 0.48
C ALA A 223 -3.97 20.54 1.43
N ASP A 224 -3.49 20.24 2.64
CA ASP A 224 -4.25 19.62 3.72
C ASP A 224 -3.86 20.23 5.08
N ASP A 225 -4.28 19.61 6.18
CA ASP A 225 -4.06 20.16 7.53
C ASP A 225 -2.56 20.27 7.90
N ASP A 226 -1.70 19.46 7.27
CA ASP A 226 -0.25 19.45 7.48
C ASP A 226 0.51 20.31 6.44
N GLY A 227 -0.22 20.98 5.54
CA GLY A 227 0.32 21.87 4.51
C GLY A 227 0.26 21.30 3.09
N GLU A 228 1.01 21.91 2.17
CA GLU A 228 1.08 21.45 0.78
C GLU A 228 2.07 20.28 0.62
N HIS A 229 1.72 19.33 -0.23
CA HIS A 229 2.61 18.25 -0.68
C HIS A 229 2.33 17.88 -2.13
N THR A 230 3.28 17.21 -2.75
CA THR A 230 3.19 16.74 -4.12
C THR A 230 2.90 15.24 -4.14
N LEU A 231 2.01 14.84 -5.04
CA LEU A 231 1.75 13.45 -5.41
C LEU A 231 1.94 13.30 -6.92
N THR A 232 2.94 12.51 -7.33
CA THR A 232 3.23 12.24 -8.74
C THR A 232 2.94 10.78 -9.04
N VAL A 233 2.19 10.53 -10.11
CA VAL A 233 1.79 9.19 -10.56
C VAL A 233 2.38 8.91 -11.94
N PHE A 234 2.98 7.73 -12.07
CA PHE A 234 3.60 7.21 -13.28
C PHE A 234 2.84 5.97 -13.74
N ALA A 235 2.53 5.91 -15.03
CA ALA A 235 2.13 4.70 -15.73
C ALA A 235 3.39 3.89 -16.10
N LEU A 236 3.33 2.58 -15.88
CA LEU A 236 4.35 1.61 -16.25
C LEU A 236 3.68 0.52 -17.09
N GLU A 237 4.48 -0.23 -17.86
CA GLU A 237 4.00 -1.34 -18.69
C GLU A 237 2.79 -0.91 -19.55
N ASP A 238 2.97 0.16 -20.32
CA ASP A 238 1.95 0.74 -21.21
C ASP A 238 0.61 1.07 -20.51
N GLY A 239 0.65 1.42 -19.22
CA GLY A 239 -0.54 1.81 -18.45
C GLY A 239 -1.25 0.65 -17.74
N GLU A 240 -0.63 -0.53 -17.70
CA GLU A 240 -1.14 -1.66 -16.92
C GLU A 240 -0.81 -1.55 -15.43
N LYS A 241 0.27 -0.85 -15.08
CA LYS A 241 0.69 -0.61 -13.70
C LYS A 241 0.84 0.87 -13.42
N PHE A 242 0.57 1.25 -12.17
CA PHE A 242 0.72 2.63 -11.71
C PHE A 242 1.54 2.67 -10.43
N VAL A 243 2.48 3.61 -10.39
CA VAL A 243 3.31 3.87 -9.23
C VAL A 243 3.19 5.34 -8.86
N ALA A 244 3.00 5.61 -7.58
CA ALA A 244 2.94 6.95 -7.02
C ALA A 244 4.14 7.23 -6.11
N VAL A 245 4.62 8.46 -6.14
CA VAL A 245 5.61 9.01 -5.23
C VAL A 245 5.07 10.29 -4.62
N SER A 246 5.51 10.60 -3.40
CA SER A 246 5.21 11.86 -2.74
C SER A 246 6.48 12.46 -2.14
N ASP A 247 6.54 13.79 -2.07
CA ASP A 247 7.60 14.51 -1.35
C ASP A 247 7.45 14.42 0.18
N ARG A 248 6.28 14.01 0.68
CA ARG A 248 5.99 13.85 2.11
C ARG A 248 6.34 12.47 2.64
N VAL A 249 6.28 11.43 1.80
CA VAL A 249 6.52 10.05 2.22
C VAL A 249 7.56 9.39 1.31
N PRO A 250 8.74 9.02 1.84
CA PRO A 250 9.84 8.50 1.04
C PRO A 250 9.52 7.12 0.48
N GLY A 251 9.67 6.96 -0.83
CA GLY A 251 9.51 5.70 -1.53
C GLY A 251 8.62 5.81 -2.76
N ALA A 252 8.37 4.67 -3.38
CA ALA A 252 7.48 4.54 -4.52
C ALA A 252 6.47 3.43 -4.23
N TYR A 253 5.20 3.68 -4.54
CA TYR A 253 4.09 2.85 -4.08
C TYR A 253 3.15 2.49 -5.21
N GLU A 254 2.78 1.22 -5.27
CA GLU A 254 1.86 0.74 -6.29
C GLU A 254 0.44 1.25 -6.02
N LEU A 255 -0.24 1.65 -7.09
CA LEU A 255 -1.66 1.97 -7.09
C LEU A 255 -2.41 0.97 -7.96
N SER A 256 -3.66 0.68 -7.61
CA SER A 256 -4.55 0.00 -8.54
C SER A 256 -4.83 0.89 -9.76
N LYS A 257 -4.95 0.27 -10.94
CA LYS A 257 -5.36 0.95 -12.19
C LYS A 257 -6.64 1.78 -12.00
N TYR A 258 -7.64 1.21 -11.32
CA TYR A 258 -8.88 1.91 -11.00
C TYR A 258 -8.64 3.24 -10.25
N ILE A 259 -7.81 3.24 -9.19
CA ILE A 259 -7.51 4.46 -8.44
C ILE A 259 -6.83 5.50 -9.33
N ALA A 260 -5.80 5.09 -10.09
CA ALA A 260 -5.07 5.99 -10.97
C ALA A 260 -5.97 6.61 -12.06
N GLU A 261 -6.82 5.80 -12.69
CA GLU A 261 -7.80 6.27 -13.68
C GLU A 261 -8.82 7.24 -13.07
N GLN A 262 -9.33 6.95 -11.87
CA GLN A 262 -10.24 7.88 -11.19
C GLN A 262 -9.56 9.21 -10.89
N MET A 263 -8.28 9.23 -10.51
CA MET A 263 -7.55 10.49 -10.29
C MET A 263 -7.38 11.31 -11.59
N ASN A 264 -7.26 10.64 -12.74
CA ASN A 264 -7.05 11.33 -14.02
C ASN A 264 -8.34 11.88 -14.65
N LYS A 265 -9.53 11.43 -14.20
CA LYS A 265 -10.81 11.90 -14.74
C LYS A 265 -11.00 13.40 -14.49
N PRO A 266 -11.47 14.17 -15.49
CA PRO A 266 -11.77 15.58 -15.32
C PRO A 266 -12.86 15.83 -14.27
N LEU A 267 -12.89 17.06 -13.75
CA LEU A 267 -13.91 17.61 -12.85
C LEU A 267 -15.29 17.75 -13.54
#